data_AF-A0A447JDH2-F1
#
_entry.id   AF-A0A447JDH2-F1
#
_cell.length_a   1.000
_cell.length_b   1.000
_cell.length_c   1.000
_cell.angle_alpha   90.00
_cell.angle_beta   90.00
_cell.angle_gamma   90.00
#
_symmetry.space_group_name_H-M   'P 1'
#
loop_
_entity.id
_entity.type
_entity.pdbx_description
1 polymer ?
#
loop_
_entity_poly.entity_id
_entity_poly.type
_entity_poly.pdbx_seq_one_letter_code
_entity_poly.pdbx_strand_id
1 'polypeptide(L)' 'MNLFTGVDVKTEARIIDLLRELRDEGRTMLVSTHNLGSVTEFCDYTVMIKRNRTGQRPYRNHVYRRESGTGV' A
#
# COMPACT_ATOMS: atom_id res chain seq x y z
N MET A 1 -0.49 -11.73 -5.50
CA MET A 1 -1.91 -11.87 -5.13
C MET A 1 -2.36 -10.51 -4.62
N ASN A 2 -3.28 -9.85 -5.35
CA ASN A 2 -3.77 -8.52 -5.00
C ASN A 2 -4.64 -8.66 -3.77
N LEU A 3 -4.63 -7.67 -2.88
CA LEU A 3 -5.48 -7.69 -1.68
C LEU A 3 -6.97 -7.80 -2.04
N PHE A 4 -7.34 -7.36 -3.25
CA PHE A 4 -8.71 -7.34 -3.77
C PHE A 4 -8.97 -8.36 -4.89
N THR A 5 -8.15 -9.40 -5.07
CA THR A 5 -8.43 -10.42 -6.10
C THR A 5 -9.76 -11.12 -5.82
N GLY A 6 -10.71 -11.01 -6.77
CA GLY A 6 -12.03 -11.64 -6.67
C GLY A 6 -13.13 -10.74 -6.08
N VAL A 7 -12.83 -9.47 -5.79
CA VAL A 7 -13.81 -8.46 -5.36
C VAL A 7 -14.17 -7.58 -6.56
N ASP A 8 -15.45 -7.21 -6.70
CA ASP A 8 -15.91 -6.27 -7.74
C ASP A 8 -15.34 -4.86 -7.49
N VAL A 9 -15.07 -4.12 -8.57
CA VAL A 9 -14.45 -2.78 -8.54
C VAL A 9 -15.23 -1.81 -7.64
N LYS A 10 -16.57 -1.87 -7.60
CA LYS A 10 -17.37 -1.00 -6.73
C LYS A 10 -17.20 -1.35 -5.25
N THR A 11 -17.01 -2.62 -4.94
CA THR A 11 -16.81 -3.08 -3.57
C THR A 11 -15.38 -2.79 -3.11
N GLU A 12 -14.40 -2.91 -4.00
CA GLU A 12 -13.01 -2.49 -3.74
C GLU A 12 -12.95 -1.01 -3.34
N ALA A 13 -13.61 -0.12 -4.10
CA ALA A 13 -13.68 1.31 -3.77
C ALA A 13 -14.25 1.55 -2.37
N ARG A 14 -15.33 0.87 -1.99
CA ARG A 14 -15.94 0.99 -0.65
C ARG A 14 -15.01 0.52 0.47
N ILE A 15 -14.25 -0.55 0.23
CA ILE A 15 -13.27 -1.03 1.22
C ILE A 15 -12.14 -0.02 1.36
N ILE A 16 -11.65 0.56 0.25
CA ILE A 16 -10.62 1.59 0.29
C ILE A 16 -11.10 2.82 1.06
N ASP A 17 -12.34 3.27 0.84
CA ASP A 17 -12.91 4.41 1.57
C ASP A 17 -13.01 4.12 3.08
N LEU A 18 -13.45 2.92 3.48
CA LEU A 18 -13.44 2.50 4.88
C LEU A 18 -12.03 2.49 5.48
N LEU A 19 -11.05 1.97 4.75
CA LEU A 19 -9.65 1.96 5.21
C LEU A 19 -9.11 3.39 5.37
N ARG A 20 -9.50 4.33 4.49
CA ARG A 20 -9.14 5.75 4.64
C ARG A 20 -9.76 6.37 5.90
N GLU A 21 -11.03 6.13 6.16
CA GLU A 21 -11.70 6.61 7.39
C GLU A 21 -11.00 6.08 8.64
N LEU A 22 -10.70 4.78 8.69
CA LEU A 22 -9.98 4.16 9.81
C LEU A 22 -8.58 4.75 10.00
N ARG A 23 -7.88 5.05 8.91
CA ARG A 23 -6.58 5.72 8.94
C ARG A 23 -6.70 7.15 9.48
N ASP A 24 -7.70 7.90 9.03
CA ASP A 24 -7.95 9.29 9.44
C ASP A 24 -8.40 9.39 10.91
N GLU A 25 -9.04 8.34 11.45
CA GLU A 25 -9.27 8.15 12.89
C GLU A 25 -7.97 7.91 13.70
N GLY A 26 -6.82 7.79 13.04
CA GLY A 26 -5.52 7.54 13.68
C GLY A 26 -5.25 6.07 13.99
N ARG A 27 -5.98 5.13 13.38
CA ARG A 27 -5.75 3.69 13.61
C ARG A 27 -4.50 3.20 12.89
N THR A 28 -3.77 2.30 13.56
CA THR A 28 -2.64 1.60 12.94
C THR A 28 -3.14 0.43 12.10
N MET A 29 -2.77 0.40 10.82
CA MET A 29 -3.10 -0.68 9.90
C MET A 29 -1.82 -1.21 9.24
N LEU A 30 -1.71 -2.53 9.13
CA LEU A 30 -0.63 -3.21 8.41
C LEU A 30 -1.22 -3.90 7.18
N VAL A 31 -0.75 -3.51 6.00
CA VAL A 31 -1.21 -4.07 4.74
C VAL A 31 -0.03 -4.67 3.99
N SER A 32 -0.19 -5.92 3.54
CA SER A 32 0.80 -6.65 2.74
C SER A 32 0.20 -6.96 1.37
N THR A 33 0.72 -6.33 0.33
CA THR A 33 0.28 -6.55 -1.05
C THR A 33 1.47 -6.46 -2.01
N HIS A 34 1.34 -7.12 -3.15
CA HIS A 34 2.25 -6.99 -4.28
C HIS A 34 1.91 -5.82 -5.22
N ASN A 35 0.78 -5.12 -4.99
CA ASN A 35 0.37 -3.96 -5.78
C ASN A 35 0.65 -2.67 -5.01
N LEU A 36 1.73 -1.97 -5.37
CA LEU A 36 2.12 -0.71 -4.75
C LEU A 36 1.26 0.48 -5.20
N GLY A 37 0.54 0.37 -6.32
CA GLY A 37 -0.25 1.48 -6.85
C GLY A 37 -1.51 1.75 -6.03
N SER A 38 -2.20 0.70 -5.57
CA SER A 38 -3.41 0.87 -4.77
C SER A 38 -3.11 1.20 -3.30
N VAL A 39 -2.00 0.70 -2.75
CA VAL A 39 -1.70 0.86 -1.32
C VAL A 39 -1.36 2.31 -0.95
N THR A 40 -0.85 3.11 -1.89
CA THR A 40 -0.58 4.55 -1.65
C THR A 40 -1.85 5.38 -1.44
N GLU A 41 -3.02 4.85 -1.78
CA GLU A 41 -4.30 5.53 -1.59
C GLU A 41 -4.78 5.54 -0.13
N PHE A 42 -4.40 4.53 0.65
CA PHE A 42 -4.89 4.30 2.01
C PHE A 42 -3.78 3.98 3.04
N CYS A 43 -2.50 3.95 2.64
CA CYS A 43 -1.35 3.87 3.56
C CYS A 43 -0.46 5.12 3.50
N ASP A 44 0.05 5.56 4.65
CA ASP A 44 0.89 6.78 4.78
C ASP A 44 2.34 6.48 4.42
N TYR A 45 2.77 5.29 4.84
CA TYR A 45 4.07 4.72 4.57
C TYR A 45 3.88 3.37 3.90
N THR A 46 4.62 3.15 2.83
CA THR A 46 4.64 1.88 2.09
C THR A 46 6.09 1.44 1.95
N VAL A 47 6.39 0.19 2.31
CA VAL A 47 7.74 -0.37 2.17
C VAL A 47 7.73 -1.48 1.11
N MET A 48 8.47 -1.29 0.02
CA MET A 48 8.71 -2.34 -0.96
C MET A 48 9.97 -3.13 -0.58
N ILE A 49 9.83 -4.43 -0.41
CA ILE A 49 10.94 -5.35 -0.16
C ILE A 49 11.26 -6.07 -1.47
N LYS A 50 12.44 -5.82 -2.04
CA LYS A 50 12.90 -6.49 -3.27
C LYS A 50 14.09 -7.39 -2.96
N ARG A 51 13.97 -8.69 -3.28
CA ARG A 51 15.07 -9.64 -3.20
C ARG A 51 16.11 -9.31 -4.27
N ASN A 52 17.35 -9.11 -3.84
CA ASN A 52 18.46 -8.89 -4.76
C ASN A 52 19.10 -10.24 -5.11
N ARG A 53 19.33 -10.51 -6.40
CA ARG A 53 19.96 -11.77 -6.85
C ARG A 53 21.49 -11.70 -6.86
N THR A 54 22.06 -10.50 -6.69
CA THR A 54 23.45 -10.20 -7.08
C THR A 54 24.45 -9.92 -5.96
N GLY A 55 24.12 -9.98 -4.67
CA GLY A 55 25.18 -9.82 -3.66
C GLY A 55 24.80 -9.52 -2.22
N GLN A 56 25.84 -9.15 -1.47
CA GLN A 56 26.00 -8.93 -0.01
C GLN A 56 24.78 -8.48 0.82
N ARG A 57 23.80 -7.79 0.23
CA ARG A 57 22.52 -7.46 0.88
C ARG A 57 21.39 -8.20 0.16
N PRO A 58 20.88 -9.31 0.72
CA PRO A 58 19.90 -10.17 0.05
C PRO A 58 18.54 -9.49 -0.19
N TYR A 59 18.25 -8.41 0.55
CA TYR A 59 17.03 -7.62 0.41
C TYR A 59 17.37 -6.13 0.32
N ARG A 60 16.66 -5.43 -0.56
CA ARG A 60 16.66 -3.96 -0.67
C ARG A 60 15.27 -3.45 -0.35
N ASN A 61 15.19 -2.54 0.60
CA ASN A 61 13.95 -1.89 1.00
C ASN A 61 13.87 -0.51 0.34
N HIS A 62 12.69 -0.17 -0.18
CA HIS A 62 12.34 1.19 -0.61
C HIS A 62 11.16 1.67 0.21
N VAL A 63 11.30 2.82 0.85
CA VAL A 63 10.24 3.44 1.63
C VAL A 63 9.61 4.53 0.78
N TYR A 64 8.32 4.39 0.51
CA TYR A 64 7.48 5.39 -0.12
C TYR A 64 6.65 6.05 0.97
N ARG A 65 6.75 7.37 1.07
CA ARG A 65 5.82 8.17 1.86
C ARG A 65 4.85 8.83 0.91
N ARG A 66 3.55 8.78 1.21
CA ARG A 66 2.57 9.55 0.48
C ARG A 66 2.91 11.05 0.65
N GLU A 67 3.23 11.74 -0.43
CA GLU A 67 3.45 13.19 -0.38
C GLU A 67 2.11 13.90 -0.09
N SER A 68 2.15 14.87 0.82
CA SER A 68 1.00 15.65 1.25
C SER A 68 0.58 16.60 0.12
N GLY A 69 -0.14 16.09 -0.87
CA GLY A 69 -0.87 16.87 -1.86
C GLY A 69 -0.05 17.38 -3.05
N THR A 70 -0.17 16.70 -4.18
CA THR A 70 -0.55 17.28 -5.47
C THR A 70 -0.87 16.13 -6.41
N GLY A 71 -2.07 16.12 -6.96
CA GLY A 71 -2.47 15.16 -7.98
C GLY A 71 -1.72 15.38 -9.29
N VAL A 72 -1.62 14.30 -10.04
CA VAL A 72 -1.76 14.26 -11.50
C VAL A 72 -2.69 13.09 -11.82
#